data_AF-A0A537TPC5-F1
#
_entry.id   AF-A0A537TPC5-F1
#
_cell.length_a   1.000
_cell.length_b   1.000
_cell.length_c   1.000
_cell.angle_alpha   90.00
_cell.angle_beta   90.00
_cell.angle_gamma   90.00
#
_symmetry.space_group_name_H-M   'P 1'
#
loop_
_entity.id
_entity.type
_entity.pdbx_description
1 polymer ?
#
loop_
_entity_poly.entity_id
_entity_poly.type
_entity_poly.pdbx_seq_one_letter_code
_entity_poly.pdbx_strand_id
1 'polypeptide(L)'
;MSRLRARCPDCRTLTAVALGGEYECHACGRVFPAGLLRVPRAWGTGGEPMAEAAYLELPYPEVGVVDEGSLSEQNLAIACALPDRPLVLGGCCCAHVGAVEGLSARYETLAVVWLDAHGDLNTHQSSPSGNEWGMPLRMLLDSGTVEPGRTALLGARSLDPPEEEFIERTGIVTDSVRLESGPSLSPLTWRSRTARRSPRSPCCSSASR
;
A
#
# COMPACT_ATOMS: atom_id res chain seq x y z
N MET A 1 0.84 26.27 19.52
CA MET A 1 1.57 26.01 18.26
C MET A 1 0.57 25.42 17.26
N SER A 2 0.56 25.89 16.01
CA SER A 2 -0.38 25.38 14.99
C SER A 2 -0.22 23.86 14.83
N ARG A 3 -1.33 23.13 14.96
CA ARG A 3 -1.41 21.65 14.96
C ARG A 3 -1.12 20.99 13.60
N LEU A 4 -0.77 21.80 12.58
CA LEU A 4 -0.56 21.38 11.18
C LEU A 4 0.90 21.54 10.74
N ARG A 5 1.88 21.27 11.61
CA ARG A 5 3.31 21.44 11.28
C ARG A 5 4.04 20.10 11.34
N ALA A 6 4.40 19.58 10.17
CA ALA A 6 5.31 18.44 10.04
C ALA A 6 6.76 18.92 9.82
N ARG A 7 7.72 18.05 10.14
CA ARG A 7 9.14 18.31 9.88
C ARG A 7 9.44 18.05 8.40
N CYS A 8 9.97 19.05 7.70
CA CYS A 8 10.40 18.88 6.31
C CYS A 8 11.52 17.83 6.21
N PRO A 9 11.40 16.77 5.38
CA PRO A 9 12.45 15.78 5.18
C PRO A 9 13.77 16.36 4.64
N ASP A 10 13.68 17.47 3.90
CA ASP A 10 14.82 18.10 3.23
C ASP A 10 15.51 19.13 4.14
N CYS A 11 14.85 20.24 4.46
CA CYS A 11 15.46 21.32 5.23
C CYS A 11 15.32 21.16 6.75
N ARG A 12 14.64 20.10 7.22
CA ARG A 12 14.44 19.72 8.63
C ARG A 12 13.69 20.73 9.50
N THR A 13 13.12 21.79 8.91
CA THR A 13 12.31 22.81 9.59
C THR A 13 10.90 22.30 9.91
N LEU A 14 10.32 22.71 11.04
CA LEU A 14 8.96 22.37 11.48
C LEU A 14 7.90 23.29 10.84
N THR A 15 7.87 23.35 9.51
CA THR A 15 7.00 24.28 8.74
C THR A 15 6.30 23.62 7.56
N ALA A 16 6.29 22.29 7.44
CA ALA A 16 5.50 21.64 6.41
C ALA A 16 4.01 21.67 6.80
N VAL A 17 3.18 22.24 5.92
CA VAL A 17 1.73 22.47 6.10
C VAL A 17 0.98 21.79 4.97
N ALA A 18 -0.13 21.11 5.27
CA ALA A 18 -0.98 20.48 4.25
C ALA A 18 -1.70 21.53 3.39
N LEU A 19 -1.55 21.43 2.06
CA LEU A 19 -2.21 22.24 1.03
C LEU A 19 -2.79 21.31 -0.05
N GLY A 20 -4.09 21.02 0.03
CA GLY A 20 -4.74 20.09 -0.91
C GLY A 20 -4.27 18.64 -0.71
N GLY A 21 -3.88 17.95 -1.79
CA GLY A 21 -3.29 16.59 -1.73
C GLY A 21 -1.78 16.57 -1.48
N GLU A 22 -1.21 17.71 -1.11
CA GLU A 22 0.22 17.92 -0.96
C GLU A 22 0.53 18.59 0.38
N TYR A 23 1.77 18.48 0.85
CA TYR A 23 2.32 19.23 1.97
C TYR A 23 3.37 20.20 1.45
N GLU A 24 3.28 21.48 1.75
CA GLU A 24 4.32 22.45 1.39
C GLU A 24 5.15 22.82 2.61
N CYS A 25 6.47 22.71 2.49
CA CYS A 25 7.39 23.29 3.46
C CYS A 25 7.58 24.77 3.19
N HIS A 26 7.05 25.64 4.04
CA HIS A 26 7.25 27.09 3.92
C HIS A 26 8.70 27.56 4.06
N ALA A 27 9.62 26.72 4.57
CA ALA A 27 11.02 27.11 4.72
C ALA A 27 11.85 26.86 3.46
N CYS A 28 11.57 25.79 2.70
CA CYS A 28 12.31 25.46 1.48
C CYS A 28 11.46 25.47 0.21
N GLY A 29 10.16 25.73 0.31
CA GLY A 29 9.20 25.74 -0.81
C GLY A 29 8.92 24.37 -1.42
N ARG A 30 9.46 23.27 -0.86
CA ARG A 30 9.20 21.93 -1.41
C ARG A 30 7.81 21.47 -1.08
N VAL A 31 7.20 20.87 -2.09
CA VAL A 31 5.87 20.27 -2.04
C VAL A 31 6.02 18.74 -2.01
N PHE A 32 5.41 18.11 -1.02
CA PHE A 32 5.40 16.67 -0.80
C PHE A 32 4.00 16.14 -1.05
N PRO A 33 3.76 15.40 -2.13
CA PRO A 33 2.48 14.74 -2.34
C PRO A 33 2.31 13.59 -1.35
N ALA A 34 1.32 13.70 -0.45
CA ALA A 34 0.95 12.63 0.48
C ALA A 34 -0.49 12.84 0.97
N GLY A 35 -1.31 11.79 0.86
CA GLY A 35 -2.57 11.67 1.58
C GLY A 35 -2.51 10.44 2.47
N LEU A 36 -3.03 10.55 3.68
CA LEU A 36 -3.00 9.48 4.67
C LEU A 36 -4.36 8.78 4.75
N LEU A 37 -4.35 7.46 4.55
CA LEU A 37 -5.49 6.59 4.75
C LEU A 37 -5.24 5.69 5.95
N ARG A 38 -6.24 5.55 6.81
CA ARG A 38 -6.22 4.66 7.97
C ARG A 38 -7.20 3.53 7.78
N VAL A 39 -6.78 2.32 8.14
CA VAL A 39 -7.56 1.09 7.99
C VAL A 39 -7.46 0.29 9.30
N PRO A 40 -8.51 0.24 10.15
CA PRO A 40 -8.36 -0.19 11.54
C PRO A 40 -8.48 -1.70 11.80
N ARG A 41 -8.99 -2.50 10.85
CA ARG A 41 -9.41 -3.89 11.12
C ARG A 41 -8.41 -4.96 10.68
N ALA A 42 -8.39 -6.04 11.47
CA ALA A 42 -7.86 -7.35 11.11
C ALA A 42 -9.02 -8.27 10.68
N TRP A 43 -8.78 -9.17 9.74
CA TRP A 43 -9.78 -10.12 9.21
C TRP A 43 -9.38 -11.56 9.51
N GLY A 44 -10.37 -12.45 9.61
CA GLY A 44 -10.22 -13.86 9.99
C GLY A 44 -10.58 -14.15 11.45
N THR A 45 -10.31 -15.38 11.92
CA THR A 45 -10.60 -15.82 13.29
C THR A 45 -9.38 -15.61 14.19
N GLY A 46 -9.58 -15.09 15.42
CA GLY A 46 -8.47 -14.82 16.33
C GLY A 46 -7.72 -13.51 16.02
N GLY A 47 -8.29 -12.67 15.15
CA GLY A 47 -7.80 -11.33 14.85
C GLY A 47 -8.24 -10.28 15.86
N GLU A 48 -9.15 -10.62 16.78
CA GLU A 48 -9.69 -9.71 17.79
C GLU A 48 -8.59 -9.08 18.66
N PRO A 49 -7.60 -9.83 19.20
CA PRO A 49 -6.51 -9.22 19.95
C PRO A 49 -5.66 -8.27 19.10
N MET A 50 -5.52 -8.53 17.80
CA MET A 50 -4.78 -7.65 16.90
C MET A 50 -5.59 -6.38 16.59
N ALA A 51 -6.90 -6.50 16.39
CA ALA A 51 -7.81 -5.36 16.22
C ALA A 51 -7.85 -4.47 17.48
N GLU A 52 -7.79 -5.07 18.66
CA GLU A 52 -7.71 -4.34 19.95
C GLU A 52 -6.33 -3.70 20.17
N ALA A 53 -5.25 -4.38 19.79
CA ALA A 53 -3.88 -3.89 20.01
C ALA A 53 -3.40 -2.86 18.96
N ALA A 54 -3.91 -2.93 17.73
CA ALA A 54 -3.44 -2.11 16.60
C ALA A 54 -4.13 -0.73 16.49
N TYR A 55 -4.49 -0.12 17.63
CA TYR A 55 -5.07 1.22 17.63
C TYR A 55 -4.01 2.28 17.98
N LEU A 56 -3.55 3.01 16.98
CA LEU A 56 -2.82 4.27 17.17
C LEU A 56 -3.76 5.45 16.92
N GLU A 57 -4.02 6.25 17.95
CA GLU A 57 -4.71 7.52 17.78
C GLU A 57 -3.80 8.49 17.03
N LEU A 58 -4.24 8.92 15.85
CA LEU A 58 -3.51 9.86 15.01
C LEU A 58 -4.25 11.20 15.05
N PRO A 59 -3.65 12.27 15.60
CA PRO A 59 -4.30 13.57 15.75
C PRO A 59 -4.30 14.37 14.44
N TYR A 60 -4.57 13.72 13.31
CA TYR A 60 -4.59 14.30 11.97
C TYR A 60 -6.03 14.21 11.41
N PRO A 61 -6.85 15.27 11.54
CA PRO A 61 -8.24 15.27 11.07
C PRO A 61 -8.40 15.16 9.54
N GLU A 62 -7.32 15.38 8.78
CA GLU A 62 -7.28 15.22 7.32
C GLU A 62 -7.15 13.76 6.84
N VAL A 63 -7.08 12.79 7.77
CA VAL A 63 -6.95 11.36 7.44
C VAL A 63 -8.27 10.78 7.01
N GLY A 64 -8.31 10.17 5.82
CA GLY A 64 -9.42 9.32 5.42
C GLY A 64 -9.40 8.03 6.25
N VAL A 65 -10.52 7.69 6.89
CA VAL A 65 -10.66 6.44 7.63
C VAL A 65 -11.57 5.51 6.83
N VAL A 66 -11.08 4.32 6.50
CA VAL A 66 -11.87 3.26 5.87
C VAL A 66 -12.18 2.21 6.93
N ASP A 67 -13.43 2.16 7.38
CA ASP A 67 -13.93 1.20 8.36
C ASP A 67 -15.15 0.47 7.81
N GLU A 68 -14.90 -0.65 7.14
CA GLU A 68 -15.94 -1.45 6.47
C GLU A 68 -16.17 -2.79 7.17
N GLY A 69 -17.26 -3.47 6.81
CA GLY A 69 -17.74 -4.70 7.46
C GLY A 69 -17.08 -5.99 6.98
N SER A 70 -16.39 -5.96 5.83
CA SER A 70 -15.66 -7.09 5.26
C SER A 70 -14.33 -6.65 4.61
N LEU A 71 -13.40 -7.59 4.42
CA LEU A 71 -12.14 -7.33 3.72
C LEU A 71 -12.38 -6.82 2.29
N SER A 72 -13.34 -7.42 1.58
CA SER A 72 -13.66 -7.02 0.20
C SER A 72 -14.21 -5.59 0.11
N GLU A 73 -15.13 -5.21 1.00
CA GLU A 73 -15.65 -3.84 1.07
C GLU A 73 -14.55 -2.86 1.45
N GLN A 74 -13.69 -3.22 2.40
CA GLN A 74 -12.55 -2.41 2.82
C GLN A 74 -11.56 -2.20 1.67
N ASN A 75 -11.19 -3.25 0.93
CA ASN A 75 -10.29 -3.14 -0.21
C ASN A 75 -10.86 -2.21 -1.28
N LEU A 76 -12.15 -2.34 -1.60
CA LEU A 76 -12.83 -1.47 -2.55
C LEU A 76 -12.83 0.00 -2.08
N ALA A 77 -13.18 0.24 -0.82
CA ALA A 77 -13.21 1.58 -0.26
C ALA A 77 -11.81 2.24 -0.26
N ILE A 78 -10.75 1.49 0.06
CA ILE A 78 -9.36 1.96 -0.04
C ILE A 78 -9.02 2.31 -1.49
N ALA A 79 -9.31 1.42 -2.44
CA ALA A 79 -9.02 1.64 -3.86
C ALA A 79 -9.72 2.89 -4.41
N CYS A 80 -10.98 3.13 -4.01
CA CYS A 80 -11.76 4.30 -4.39
C CYS A 80 -11.29 5.60 -3.73
N ALA A 81 -10.88 5.55 -2.46
CA ALA A 81 -10.47 6.72 -1.68
C ALA A 81 -8.98 7.07 -1.82
N LEU A 82 -8.22 6.30 -2.61
CA LEU A 82 -6.77 6.39 -2.65
C LEU A 82 -6.33 7.79 -3.14
N PRO A 83 -5.55 8.57 -2.37
CA PRO A 83 -4.97 9.81 -2.85
C PRO A 83 -3.91 9.53 -3.93
N ASP A 84 -3.48 10.53 -4.69
CA ASP A 84 -2.50 10.36 -5.78
C ASP A 84 -1.20 9.68 -5.32
N ARG A 85 -0.79 9.96 -4.07
CA ARG A 85 0.37 9.37 -3.41
C ARG A 85 0.00 8.95 -1.99
N PRO A 86 -0.46 7.71 -1.81
CA PRO A 86 -0.98 7.25 -0.53
C PRO A 86 0.13 6.89 0.45
N LEU A 87 -0.11 7.25 1.70
CA LEU A 87 0.42 6.53 2.86
C LEU A 87 -0.77 5.78 3.47
N VAL A 88 -0.70 4.46 3.51
CA VAL A 88 -1.76 3.63 4.11
C VAL A 88 -1.24 3.09 5.43
N LEU A 89 -1.95 3.39 6.51
CA LEU A 89 -1.69 2.85 7.84
C LEU A 89 -2.73 1.76 8.11
N GLY A 90 -2.35 0.53 7.81
CA GLY A 90 -3.15 -0.67 8.02
C GLY A 90 -3.04 -1.22 9.43
N GLY A 91 -4.13 -1.77 9.94
CA GLY A 91 -4.16 -2.62 11.12
C GLY A 91 -3.67 -4.05 10.85
N CYS A 92 -3.56 -4.43 9.57
CA CYS A 92 -2.95 -5.68 9.12
C CYS A 92 -2.44 -5.56 7.67
N CYS A 93 -1.72 -6.58 7.19
CA CYS A 93 -1.20 -6.66 5.83
C CYS A 93 -2.30 -6.61 4.75
N CYS A 94 -3.52 -7.10 5.03
CA CYS A 94 -4.63 -7.10 4.08
C CYS A 94 -5.05 -5.70 3.61
N ALA A 95 -4.87 -4.68 4.45
CA ALA A 95 -5.19 -3.29 4.11
C ALA A 95 -4.43 -2.78 2.87
N HIS A 96 -3.30 -3.41 2.51
CA HIS A 96 -2.50 -3.03 1.36
C HIS A 96 -3.03 -3.61 0.05
N VAL A 97 -3.91 -4.62 0.09
CA VAL A 97 -4.47 -5.23 -1.14
C VAL A 97 -5.26 -4.19 -1.94
N GLY A 98 -6.26 -3.57 -1.33
CA GLY A 98 -7.04 -2.49 -1.98
C GLY A 98 -6.19 -1.29 -2.39
N ALA A 99 -5.09 -1.01 -1.67
CA ALA A 99 -4.17 0.05 -2.04
C ALA A 99 -3.40 -0.27 -3.33
N VAL A 100 -2.87 -1.48 -3.44
CA VAL A 100 -2.13 -1.95 -4.62
C VAL A 100 -3.08 -2.10 -5.82
N GLU A 101 -4.29 -2.62 -5.62
CA GLU A 101 -5.34 -2.66 -6.66
C GLU A 101 -5.73 -1.26 -7.16
N GLY A 102 -5.92 -0.31 -6.24
CA GLY A 102 -6.19 1.08 -6.61
C GLY A 102 -5.04 1.73 -7.38
N LEU A 103 -3.79 1.36 -7.09
CA LEU A 103 -2.61 1.82 -7.81
C LEU A 103 -2.47 1.14 -9.19
N SER A 104 -2.73 -0.16 -9.29
CA SER A 104 -2.64 -0.89 -10.58
C SER A 104 -3.64 -0.34 -11.59
N ALA A 105 -4.81 0.12 -11.14
CA ALA A 105 -5.79 0.80 -11.99
C ALA A 105 -5.30 2.17 -12.52
N ARG A 106 -4.32 2.80 -11.87
CA ARG A 106 -3.77 4.12 -12.25
C ARG A 106 -2.54 4.03 -13.13
N TYR A 107 -1.79 2.94 -13.03
CA TYR A 107 -0.49 2.80 -13.65
C TYR A 107 -0.42 1.51 -14.47
N GLU A 108 -0.05 1.65 -15.76
CA GLU A 108 0.14 0.51 -16.69
C GLU A 108 1.20 -0.48 -16.21
N THR A 109 2.14 -0.05 -15.37
CA THR A 109 3.19 -0.89 -14.83
C THR A 109 3.41 -0.56 -13.35
N LEU A 110 3.18 -1.56 -12.51
CA LEU A 110 3.40 -1.53 -11.08
C LEU A 110 4.41 -2.60 -10.69
N ALA A 111 5.27 -2.27 -9.72
CA ALA A 111 6.16 -3.21 -9.06
C ALA A 111 5.96 -3.10 -7.55
N VAL A 112 6.09 -4.23 -6.85
CA VAL A 112 5.87 -4.32 -5.41
C VAL A 112 7.13 -4.84 -4.72
N VAL A 113 7.54 -4.15 -3.67
CA VAL A 113 8.55 -4.62 -2.72
C VAL A 113 7.82 -4.87 -1.41
N TRP A 114 7.59 -6.13 -1.09
CA TRP A 114 6.93 -6.61 0.12
C TRP A 114 8.00 -6.86 1.18
N LEU A 115 7.99 -6.04 2.25
CA LEU A 115 8.94 -6.15 3.35
C LEU A 115 8.23 -6.77 4.55
N ASP A 116 8.38 -8.08 4.73
CA ASP A 116 7.70 -8.81 5.80
C ASP A 116 8.56 -9.95 6.34
N ALA A 117 8.29 -10.37 7.57
CA ALA A 117 8.85 -11.59 8.15
C ALA A 117 8.17 -12.86 7.60
N HIS A 118 6.91 -12.75 7.19
CA HIS A 118 6.09 -13.83 6.65
C HIS A 118 6.00 -13.76 5.13
N GLY A 119 5.51 -14.83 4.51
CA GLY A 119 5.30 -14.86 3.06
C GLY A 119 4.11 -14.02 2.62
N ASP A 120 3.01 -14.11 3.38
CA ASP A 120 1.68 -13.64 2.96
C ASP A 120 1.23 -14.29 1.63
N LEU A 121 1.73 -15.49 1.35
CA LEU A 121 1.62 -16.22 0.09
C LEU A 121 0.65 -17.41 0.15
N ASN A 122 0.00 -17.62 1.29
CA ASN A 122 -0.99 -18.66 1.45
C ASN A 122 -2.28 -18.39 0.66
N THR A 123 -3.03 -19.46 0.42
CA THR A 123 -4.42 -19.44 -0.06
C THR A 123 -5.34 -19.95 1.05
N HIS A 124 -6.65 -19.82 0.88
CA HIS A 124 -7.62 -20.46 1.78
C HIS A 124 -7.43 -21.98 1.88
N GLN A 125 -6.94 -22.63 0.82
CA GLN A 125 -6.71 -24.07 0.78
C GLN A 125 -5.39 -24.49 1.42
N SER A 126 -4.36 -23.64 1.36
CA SER A 126 -3.01 -23.98 1.85
C SER A 126 -2.73 -23.49 3.27
N SER A 127 -3.44 -22.46 3.74
CA SER A 127 -3.19 -21.84 5.04
C SER A 127 -3.43 -22.82 6.19
N PRO A 128 -2.45 -23.01 7.10
CA PRO A 128 -2.65 -23.81 8.31
C PRO A 128 -3.66 -23.18 9.30
N SER A 129 -3.79 -21.86 9.27
CA SER A 129 -4.69 -21.11 10.18
C SER A 129 -6.05 -20.79 9.55
N GLY A 130 -6.14 -20.78 8.22
CA GLY A 130 -7.32 -20.31 7.49
C GLY A 130 -7.50 -18.78 7.52
N ASN A 131 -6.62 -18.03 8.18
CA ASN A 131 -6.74 -16.59 8.34
C ASN A 131 -6.19 -15.82 7.14
N GLU A 132 -6.95 -14.81 6.71
CA GLU A 132 -6.67 -14.05 5.49
C GLU A 132 -5.45 -13.16 5.59
N TRP A 133 -4.95 -12.85 6.78
CA TRP A 133 -3.76 -12.02 6.99
C TRP A 133 -2.46 -12.61 6.44
N GLY A 134 -2.41 -13.92 6.19
CA GLY A 134 -1.26 -14.60 5.58
C GLY A 134 -1.43 -14.84 4.08
N MET A 135 -2.41 -14.19 3.47
CA MET A 135 -2.77 -14.29 2.05
C MET A 135 -2.62 -13.00 1.22
N PRO A 136 -2.38 -11.77 1.77
CA PRO A 136 -2.45 -10.54 0.97
C PRO A 136 -1.56 -10.51 -0.26
N LEU A 137 -0.30 -10.95 -0.15
CA LEU A 137 0.61 -10.96 -1.29
C LEU A 137 0.15 -11.99 -2.34
N ARG A 138 -0.36 -13.14 -1.90
CA ARG A 138 -0.95 -14.15 -2.79
C ARG A 138 -2.14 -13.62 -3.56
N MET A 139 -3.05 -12.90 -2.89
CA MET A 139 -4.25 -12.32 -3.51
C MET A 139 -3.87 -11.37 -4.66
N LEU A 140 -2.84 -10.55 -4.46
CA LEU A 140 -2.35 -9.62 -5.48
C LEU A 140 -1.73 -10.33 -6.70
N LEU A 141 -1.05 -11.44 -6.48
CA LEU A 141 -0.42 -12.23 -7.55
C LEU A 141 -1.46 -13.06 -8.32
N ASP A 142 -2.35 -13.76 -7.61
CA ASP A 142 -3.36 -14.63 -8.23
C ASP A 142 -4.43 -13.82 -8.99
N SER A 143 -4.73 -12.59 -8.56
CA SER A 143 -5.62 -11.67 -9.30
C SER A 143 -4.98 -11.08 -10.56
N GLY A 144 -3.66 -11.22 -10.75
CA GLY A 144 -2.91 -10.54 -11.80
C GLY A 144 -2.74 -9.03 -11.56
N THR A 145 -3.01 -8.54 -10.35
CA THR A 145 -2.79 -7.13 -9.99
C THR A 145 -1.31 -6.78 -10.05
N VAL A 146 -0.44 -7.72 -9.68
CA VAL A 146 1.02 -7.61 -9.80
C VAL A 146 1.61 -8.88 -10.40
N GLU A 147 2.64 -8.69 -11.22
CA GLU A 147 3.35 -9.81 -11.85
C GLU A 147 4.44 -10.35 -10.90
N PRO A 148 4.65 -11.69 -10.83
CA PRO A 148 5.73 -12.27 -10.03
C PRO A 148 7.11 -11.68 -10.36
N GLY A 149 7.40 -11.47 -11.65
CA GLY A 149 8.67 -10.88 -12.11
C GLY A 149 8.85 -9.38 -11.76
N ARG A 150 7.84 -8.74 -11.19
CA ARG A 150 7.86 -7.36 -10.69
C ARG A 150 7.57 -7.28 -9.19
N THR A 151 7.67 -8.42 -8.51
CA THR A 151 7.42 -8.55 -7.08
C THR A 151 8.68 -9.06 -6.39
N ALA A 152 9.02 -8.44 -5.26
CA ALA A 152 10.06 -8.92 -4.39
C ALA A 152 9.54 -9.04 -2.96
N LEU A 153 9.88 -10.14 -2.29
CA LEU A 153 9.55 -10.44 -0.90
C LEU A 153 10.83 -10.46 -0.08
N LEU A 154 11.11 -9.41 0.69
CA LEU A 154 12.37 -9.28 1.43
C LEU A 154 12.15 -9.38 2.93
N GLY A 155 13.06 -10.08 3.61
CA GLY A 155 13.03 -10.26 5.06
C GLY A 155 12.24 -11.47 5.55
N ALA A 156 11.64 -12.22 4.61
CA ALA A 156 10.90 -13.43 4.88
C ALA A 156 11.81 -14.45 5.57
N ARG A 157 11.36 -14.92 6.74
CA ARG A 157 12.07 -15.89 7.59
C ARG A 157 11.11 -16.84 8.31
N SER A 158 9.81 -16.70 8.06
CA SER A 158 8.74 -17.52 8.60
C SER A 158 7.78 -17.86 7.47
N LEU A 159 8.09 -18.92 6.73
CA LEU A 159 7.32 -19.38 5.59
C LEU A 159 6.67 -20.72 5.92
N ASP A 160 5.41 -20.89 5.54
CA ASP A 160 4.79 -22.20 5.51
C ASP A 160 5.28 -22.99 4.28
N PRO A 161 5.36 -24.33 4.32
CA PRO A 161 5.82 -25.12 3.17
C PRO A 161 5.12 -24.80 1.84
N PRO A 162 3.80 -24.57 1.78
CA PRO A 162 3.14 -24.16 0.52
C PRO A 162 3.57 -22.79 -0.01
N GLU A 163 4.03 -21.89 0.86
CA GLU A 163 4.56 -20.58 0.46
C GLU A 163 5.95 -20.74 -0.16
N GLU A 164 6.81 -21.59 0.42
CA GLU A 164 8.12 -21.92 -0.15
C GLU A 164 7.97 -22.54 -1.55
N GLU A 165 7.08 -23.52 -1.71
CA GLU A 165 6.77 -24.13 -3.01
C GLU A 165 6.25 -23.10 -4.03
N PHE A 166 5.45 -22.12 -3.58
CA PHE A 166 4.96 -21.05 -4.44
C PHE A 166 6.10 -20.12 -4.89
N ILE A 167 7.02 -19.76 -3.99
CA ILE A 167 8.20 -18.95 -4.29
C ILE A 167 9.08 -19.66 -5.33
N GLU A 168 9.37 -20.95 -5.12
CA GLU A 168 10.18 -21.74 -6.06
C GLU A 168 9.55 -21.82 -7.45
N ARG A 169 8.22 -22.03 -7.51
CA ARG A 169 7.48 -22.15 -8.77
C ARG A 169 7.41 -20.82 -9.55
N THR A 170 7.26 -19.70 -8.85
CA THR A 170 7.03 -18.39 -9.48
C THR A 170 8.31 -17.58 -9.68
N GLY A 171 9.38 -17.91 -8.97
CA GLY A 171 10.66 -17.22 -9.06
C GLY A 171 10.62 -15.78 -8.51
N ILE A 172 9.70 -15.50 -7.58
CA ILE A 172 9.64 -14.20 -6.88
C ILE A 172 10.99 -13.90 -6.23
N VAL A 173 11.44 -12.65 -6.34
CA VAL A 173 12.75 -12.25 -5.80
C VAL A 173 12.69 -12.21 -4.27
N THR A 174 13.49 -13.04 -3.60
CA THR A 174 13.53 -13.09 -2.13
C THR A 174 14.81 -12.54 -1.49
N ASP A 175 15.82 -12.25 -2.30
CA ASP A 175 17.08 -11.68 -1.84
C ASP A 175 17.32 -10.27 -2.42
N SER A 176 17.96 -9.42 -1.62
CA SER A 176 18.23 -8.02 -1.98
C SER A 176 19.27 -7.90 -3.11
N VAL A 177 20.14 -8.89 -3.27
CA VAL A 177 21.19 -8.89 -4.30
C VAL A 177 20.58 -9.01 -5.69
N ARG A 178 19.57 -9.87 -5.87
CA ARG A 178 18.84 -10.05 -7.13
C ARG A 178 17.95 -8.86 -7.48
N LEU A 179 17.50 -8.09 -6.50
CA LEU A 179 16.84 -6.80 -6.76
C LEU A 179 17.79 -5.79 -7.41
N GLU A 180 19.04 -5.73 -6.92
CA GLU A 180 20.07 -4.86 -7.48
C GLU A 180 20.63 -5.39 -8.81
N SER A 181 20.59 -6.72 -8.98
CA SER A 181 21.21 -7.47 -10.09
C SER A 181 20.22 -8.00 -11.12
N GLY A 182 19.01 -7.43 -11.20
CA GLY A 182 17.88 -7.99 -11.96
C GLY A 182 18.26 -8.54 -13.36
N PRO A 183 17.51 -9.52 -13.90
CA PRO A 183 17.79 -10.06 -15.24
C PRO A 183 17.97 -8.89 -16.20
N SER A 184 18.86 -8.97 -17.18
CA SER A 184 19.22 -7.85 -18.06
C SER A 184 17.99 -7.25 -18.76
N LEU A 185 17.26 -6.42 -18.05
CA LEU A 185 16.18 -5.59 -18.49
C LEU A 185 16.93 -4.32 -18.87
N SER A 186 16.97 -4.04 -20.16
CA SER A 186 17.62 -2.85 -20.71
C SER A 186 17.31 -1.63 -19.83
N PRO A 187 18.26 -0.69 -19.61
CA PRO A 187 18.12 0.47 -18.70
C PRO A 187 17.00 1.49 -19.09
N LEU A 188 16.04 1.08 -19.91
CA LEU A 188 14.91 1.85 -20.41
C LEU A 188 13.58 1.59 -19.66
N THR A 189 13.46 0.61 -18.77
CA THR A 189 12.16 0.25 -18.15
C THR A 189 11.91 0.72 -16.70
N TRP A 190 12.89 1.31 -16.01
CA TRP A 190 12.66 2.00 -14.73
C TRP A 190 12.55 3.54 -14.86
N ARG A 191 12.66 4.09 -16.07
CA ARG A 191 12.43 5.53 -16.25
C ARG A 191 10.97 5.82 -15.99
N SER A 192 10.72 6.55 -14.91
CA SER A 192 9.47 7.26 -14.67
C SER A 192 9.06 7.96 -15.96
N ARG A 193 8.06 7.39 -16.66
CA ARG A 193 7.18 8.24 -17.44
C ARG A 193 6.50 9.10 -16.38
N THR A 194 7.02 10.30 -16.19
CA THR A 194 6.35 11.40 -15.48
C THR A 194 4.86 11.25 -15.74
N ALA A 195 4.10 10.98 -14.67
CA ALA A 195 2.65 10.89 -14.72
C ALA A 195 2.16 12.06 -15.56
N ARG A 196 1.60 11.79 -16.74
CA ARG A 196 0.86 12.81 -17.46
C ARG A 196 -0.26 13.18 -16.51
N ARG A 197 -0.21 14.41 -15.98
CA ARG A 197 -1.32 15.00 -15.23
C ARG A 197 -2.58 14.76 -16.06
N SER A 198 -3.46 13.91 -15.54
CA SER A 198 -4.81 13.81 -16.08
C SER A 198 -5.44 15.20 -15.92
N PRO A 199 -6.03 15.80 -16.97
CA PRO A 199 -6.81 17.00 -16.80
C PRO A 199 -8.00 16.63 -15.91
N ARG A 200 -8.17 17.37 -14.82
CA ARG A 200 -9.26 17.22 -13.85
C ARG A 200 -10.59 17.01 -14.61
N SER A 201 -11.16 15.81 -14.51
CA SER A 201 -12.55 15.60 -14.91
C SER A 201 -13.45 16.36 -13.93
N PRO A 202 -14.38 17.20 -14.40
CA PRO A 202 -15.33 17.86 -13.53
C PRO A 202 -16.44 16.85 -13.22
N CYS A 203 -16.39 16.23 -12.03
CA CYS A 203 -17.54 15.49 -11.52
C CYS A 203 -18.22 16.31 -10.42
N CYS A 204 -19.54 16.44 -10.55
CA CYS A 204 -20.50 17.12 -9.66
C CYS A 204 -20.64 18.63 -9.80
N SER A 205 -21.17 19.07 -10.94
CA SER A 205 -22.04 20.25 -11.00
C SER A 205 -23.49 19.85 -10.70
N SER A 206 -24.02 20.39 -9.59
CA SER A 206 -25.43 20.72 -9.31
C SER A 206 -26.53 19.64 -9.45
N ALA A 207 -27.16 19.33 -8.31
CA ALA A 207 -28.62 19.14 -8.26
C ALA A 207 -29.15 19.58 -6.89
N SER A 208 -29.26 20.88 -6.70
CA SER A 208 -30.22 21.47 -5.75
C SER A 208 -31.55 21.65 -6.47
N ARG A 209 -32.57 20.91 -6.04
CA ARG A 209 -33.98 21.32 -6.05
C ARG A 209 -34.66 20.72 -4.84
#